data_AF-A0A5K1AH13-F1
#
_entry.id   AF-A0A5K1AH13-F1
#
_cell.length_a   1.000
_cell.length_b   1.000
_cell.length_c   1.000
_cell.angle_alpha   90.00
_cell.angle_beta   90.00
_cell.angle_gamma   90.00
#
_symmetry.space_group_name_H-M   'P 1'
#
loop_
_entity.id
_entity.type
_entity.pdbx_description
1 polymer ?
#
loop_
_entity_poly.entity_id
_entity_poly.type
_entity_poly.pdbx_seq_one_letter_code
_entity_poly.pdbx_strand_id
1 'polypeptide(L)'
;GLLKVKEGGDVEVLTDEADGMKFGLADGVDVGRDGTIYFTDASYKYQLEEYAMDLLGGRPHGRLLSFDPVTRQTKVLMEGLYFPNGVAIAPGLDFLVFCESP
;
A
#
# COMPACT_ATOMS: atom_id res chain seq x y z
N GLY A 1 -4.91 0.32 -6.32
CA GLY A 1 -4.97 1.42 -5.33
C GLY A 1 -5.81 1.02 -4.15
N LEU A 2 -6.09 1.95 -3.22
CA LEU A 2 -6.88 1.65 -2.02
C LEU A 2 -8.38 1.82 -2.32
N LEU A 3 -9.15 0.78 -2.04
CA LEU A 3 -10.58 0.70 -2.33
C LEU A 3 -11.38 0.54 -1.04
N LYS A 4 -12.53 1.20 -0.96
CA LYS A 4 -13.54 0.99 0.07
C LYS A 4 -14.72 0.27 -0.54
N VAL A 5 -14.97 -0.95 -0.05
CA VAL A 5 -16.14 -1.75 -0.46
C VAL A 5 -17.19 -1.64 0.63
N LYS A 6 -18.39 -1.20 0.26
CA LYS A 6 -19.53 -1.09 1.19
C LYS A 6 -20.32 -2.39 1.21
N GLU A 7 -21.04 -2.60 2.31
CA GLU A 7 -22.09 -3.61 2.38
C GLU A 7 -23.11 -3.33 1.26
N GLY A 8 -23.35 -4.31 0.38
CA GLY A 8 -24.14 -4.15 -0.84
C GLY A 8 -23.34 -4.10 -2.15
N GLY A 9 -22.00 -4.01 -2.09
CA GLY A 9 -21.12 -4.17 -3.24
C GLY A 9 -20.69 -2.88 -3.94
N ASP A 10 -21.13 -1.71 -3.45
CA ASP A 10 -20.62 -0.42 -3.94
C ASP A 10 -19.13 -0.28 -3.63
N VAL A 11 -18.34 0.04 -4.66
CA VAL A 11 -16.89 0.25 -4.55
C VAL A 11 -16.54 1.71 -4.77
N GLU A 12 -15.82 2.30 -3.82
CA GLU A 12 -15.25 3.65 -3.90
C GLU A 12 -13.72 3.56 -3.96
N VAL A 13 -13.12 4.31 -4.89
CA VAL A 13 -11.66 4.50 -4.91
C VAL A 13 -11.30 5.57 -3.88
N LEU A 14 -10.53 5.20 -2.86
CA LEU A 14 -10.06 6.15 -1.85
C LEU A 14 -8.84 6.92 -2.35
N THR A 15 -7.88 6.21 -2.95
CA THR A 15 -6.67 6.76 -3.57
C THR A 15 -6.10 5.79 -4.60
N ASP A 16 -5.51 6.30 -5.68
CA ASP A 16 -4.83 5.54 -6.73
C ASP A 16 -3.41 6.02 -7.05
N GLU A 17 -2.93 7.05 -6.34
CA GLU A 17 -1.57 7.59 -6.46
C GLU A 17 -1.08 8.25 -5.16
N ALA A 18 0.24 8.41 -5.06
CA ALA A 18 0.91 9.25 -4.09
C ALA A 18 2.14 9.90 -4.74
N ASP A 19 2.41 11.17 -4.41
CA ASP A 19 3.53 11.96 -4.93
C ASP A 19 3.62 11.98 -6.47
N GLY A 20 2.47 12.03 -7.14
CA GLY A 20 2.37 12.03 -8.61
C GLY A 20 2.65 10.68 -9.27
N MET A 21 2.83 9.61 -8.49
CA MET A 21 3.11 8.26 -8.98
C MET A 21 1.92 7.33 -8.67
N LYS A 22 1.30 6.82 -9.73
CA LYS A 22 0.24 5.82 -9.67
C LYS A 22 0.70 4.56 -8.95
N PHE A 23 -0.20 3.93 -8.20
CA PHE A 23 0.06 2.61 -7.63
C PHE A 23 0.05 1.56 -8.74
N GLY A 24 1.02 0.65 -8.73
CA GLY A 24 1.08 -0.43 -9.69
C GLY A 24 0.43 -1.69 -9.14
N LEU A 25 0.83 -2.09 -7.94
CA LEU A 25 0.43 -3.35 -7.32
C LEU A 25 0.21 -3.13 -5.83
N ALA A 26 -0.95 -2.56 -5.46
CA ALA A 26 -1.35 -2.46 -4.07
C ALA A 26 -1.64 -3.87 -3.50
N ASP A 27 -1.10 -4.20 -2.32
CA ASP A 27 -1.13 -5.56 -1.77
C ASP A 27 -1.66 -5.59 -0.32
N GLY A 28 -0.79 -5.34 0.65
CA GLY A 28 -1.13 -5.40 2.08
C GLY A 28 -1.88 -4.16 2.54
N VAL A 29 -2.84 -4.34 3.46
CA VAL A 29 -3.57 -3.25 4.10
C VAL A 29 -3.89 -3.57 5.56
N ASP A 30 -3.76 -2.58 6.43
CA ASP A 30 -4.22 -2.64 7.81
C ASP A 30 -4.77 -1.27 8.27
N VAL A 31 -5.65 -1.26 9.26
CA VAL A 31 -6.35 -0.06 9.73
C VAL A 31 -6.01 0.21 11.18
N GLY A 32 -5.41 1.39 11.42
CA GLY A 32 -5.13 1.88 12.76
C GLY A 32 -6.41 2.15 13.54
N ARG A 33 -6.33 2.09 14.87
CA ARG A 33 -7.47 2.42 15.77
C ARG A 33 -7.93 3.88 15.66
N ASP A 34 -7.10 4.75 15.12
CA ASP A 34 -7.41 6.15 14.78
C ASP A 34 -8.13 6.28 13.42
N GLY A 35 -8.26 5.19 12.67
CA GLY A 35 -8.84 5.17 11.33
C GLY A 35 -7.84 5.43 10.19
N THR A 36 -6.57 5.70 10.50
CA THR A 36 -5.52 5.81 9.48
C THR A 36 -5.34 4.45 8.82
N ILE A 37 -5.32 4.41 7.49
CA ILE A 37 -5.18 3.16 6.72
C ILE A 37 -3.74 3.06 6.24
N TYR A 38 -3.05 1.99 6.62
CA TYR A 38 -1.68 1.70 6.18
C TYR A 38 -1.74 0.63 5.10
N PHE A 39 -1.00 0.82 4.02
CA PHE A 39 -1.00 -0.14 2.92
C PHE A 39 0.32 -0.14 2.16
N THR A 40 0.58 -1.22 1.42
CA THR A 40 1.76 -1.34 0.56
C THR A 40 1.39 -1.23 -0.90
N ASP A 41 2.30 -0.63 -1.67
CA ASP A 41 2.36 -0.74 -3.13
C ASP A 41 3.58 -1.63 -3.41
N ALA A 42 3.36 -2.93 -3.62
CA ALA A 42 4.40 -3.93 -3.82
C ALA A 42 5.30 -3.57 -5.01
N SER A 43 4.71 -2.95 -6.04
CA SER A 43 5.43 -2.40 -7.18
C SER A 43 4.68 -1.20 -7.74
N TYR A 44 5.31 -0.03 -7.79
CA TYR A 44 4.76 1.08 -8.58
C TYR A 44 4.96 0.89 -10.09
N LYS A 45 5.81 -0.08 -10.50
CA LYS A 45 6.24 -0.26 -11.89
C LYS A 45 5.46 -1.36 -12.60
N TYR A 46 5.22 -2.48 -11.94
CA TYR A 46 4.59 -3.66 -12.52
C TYR A 46 3.14 -3.84 -12.03
N GLN A 47 2.30 -4.41 -12.88
CA GLN A 47 0.96 -4.84 -12.50
C GLN A 47 0.99 -6.30 -12.01
N LEU A 48 -0.15 -6.79 -11.51
CA LEU A 48 -0.27 -8.15 -10.97
C LEU A 48 0.12 -9.21 -12.00
N GLU A 49 -0.18 -9.01 -13.28
CA GLU A 49 0.13 -9.97 -14.34
C GLU A 49 1.65 -10.13 -14.58
N GLU A 50 2.43 -9.13 -14.17
CA GLU A 50 3.87 -9.04 -14.40
C GLU A 50 4.69 -9.18 -13.11
N TYR A 51 4.06 -9.55 -11.98
CA TYR A 51 4.72 -9.62 -10.66
C TYR A 51 6.00 -10.48 -10.67
N ALA A 52 6.01 -11.57 -11.44
CA ALA A 52 7.17 -12.45 -11.57
C ALA A 52 8.39 -11.72 -12.17
N MET A 53 8.17 -10.74 -13.05
CA MET A 53 9.25 -9.93 -13.61
C MET A 53 9.83 -8.95 -12.60
N ASP A 54 9.01 -8.46 -11.66
CA ASP A 54 9.52 -7.59 -10.59
C ASP A 54 10.38 -8.37 -9.61
N LEU A 55 9.90 -9.55 -9.18
CA LEU A 55 10.65 -10.47 -8.33
C LEU A 55 11.98 -10.90 -8.99
N LEU A 56 11.96 -11.31 -10.27
CA LEU A 56 13.19 -11.65 -10.99
C LEU A 56 14.11 -10.44 -11.20
N GLY A 57 13.54 -9.24 -11.30
CA GLY A 57 14.29 -8.00 -11.44
C GLY A 57 15.06 -7.64 -10.17
N GLY A 58 14.58 -8.06 -9.00
CA GLY A 58 15.20 -7.78 -7.70
C GLY A 58 15.45 -6.28 -7.50
N ARG A 59 14.47 -5.44 -7.88
CA ARG A 59 14.56 -3.98 -7.82
C ARG A 59 13.63 -3.41 -6.75
N PRO A 60 14.04 -2.34 -6.08
CA PRO A 60 13.27 -1.75 -4.98
C PRO A 60 12.14 -0.82 -5.48
N HIS A 61 11.16 -1.37 -6.20
CA HIS A 61 10.01 -0.61 -6.72
C HIS A 61 8.84 -0.52 -5.73
N GLY A 62 9.03 -0.96 -4.49
CA GLY A 62 8.01 -1.01 -3.46
C GLY A 62 7.91 0.25 -2.62
N ARG A 63 6.72 0.51 -2.08
CA ARG A 63 6.44 1.62 -1.17
C ARG A 63 5.50 1.19 -0.03
N LEU A 64 5.69 1.79 1.14
CA LEU A 64 4.76 1.75 2.25
C LEU A 64 4.07 3.11 2.38
N LEU A 65 2.75 3.10 2.53
CA LEU A 65 1.93 4.30 2.50
C LEU A 65 0.94 4.35 3.67
N SER A 66 0.50 5.56 4.00
CA SER A 66 -0.66 5.81 4.86
C SER A 66 -1.69 6.66 4.13
N PHE A 67 -2.98 6.39 4.35
CA PHE A 67 -4.10 7.18 3.89
C PHE A 67 -4.93 7.66 5.09
N ASP A 68 -5.14 8.98 5.14
CA ASP A 68 -6.02 9.62 6.12
C ASP A 68 -7.42 9.78 5.51
N PRO A 69 -8.46 9.09 6.03
CA PRO A 69 -9.81 9.15 5.48
C PRO A 69 -10.52 10.50 5.73
N VAL A 70 -10.06 11.32 6.68
CA VAL A 70 -10.65 12.65 6.98
C VAL A 70 -10.14 13.66 5.97
N THR A 71 -8.83 13.72 5.76
CA THR A 71 -8.21 14.67 4.83
C THR A 71 -8.16 14.17 3.39
N ARG A 72 -8.42 12.87 3.18
CA ARG A 72 -8.24 12.15 1.91
C ARG A 72 -6.83 12.27 1.35
N GLN A 73 -5.83 12.41 2.21
CA GLN A 73 -4.43 12.50 1.80
C GLN A 73 -3.73 11.14 1.92
N THR A 74 -2.98 10.79 0.89
CA THR A 74 -2.03 9.67 0.91
C THR A 74 -0.62 10.21 1.13
N LYS A 75 0.14 9.57 2.01
CA LYS A 75 1.54 9.88 2.27
C LYS A 75 2.39 8.63 2.04
N VAL A 76 3.52 8.79 1.36
CA VAL A 76 4.57 7.76 1.31
C VAL A 76 5.33 7.81 2.63
N LEU A 77 5.33 6.70 3.37
CA LEU A 77 6.06 6.56 4.63
C LEU A 77 7.48 6.04 4.39
N MET A 78 7.62 5.09 3.47
CA MET A 78 8.89 4.54 3.00
C MET A 78 8.81 4.20 1.52
N GLU A 79 9.92 4.40 0.83
CA GLU A 79 10.12 4.06 -0.58
C GLU A 79 11.37 3.19 -0.73
N GLY A 80 11.55 2.58 -1.89
CA GLY A 80 12.73 1.76 -2.16
C GLY A 80 12.67 0.39 -1.46
N LEU A 81 11.48 -0.17 -1.29
CA LEU A 81 11.27 -1.49 -0.69
C LEU A 81 11.29 -2.59 -1.78
N TYR A 82 11.72 -3.78 -1.42
CA TYR A 82 11.75 -4.97 -2.26
C TYR A 82 10.44 -5.75 -2.10
N PHE A 83 9.49 -5.46 -2.99
CA PHE A 83 8.21 -6.17 -3.09
C PHE A 83 7.49 -6.32 -1.73
N PRO A 84 7.09 -5.21 -1.07
CA PRO A 84 6.43 -5.25 0.23
C PRO A 84 5.00 -5.80 0.14
N ASN A 85 4.75 -6.97 0.72
CA ASN A 85 3.49 -7.72 0.53
C ASN A 85 2.47 -7.44 1.63
N GLY A 86 2.90 -7.46 2.89
CA GLY A 86 2.01 -7.35 4.05
C GLY A 86 2.41 -6.19 4.96
N VAL A 87 1.43 -5.61 5.64
CA VAL A 87 1.61 -4.61 6.69
C VAL A 87 0.67 -4.89 7.86
N ALA A 88 1.13 -4.61 9.08
CA ALA A 88 0.33 -4.66 10.30
C ALA A 88 0.71 -3.49 11.22
N ILE A 89 -0.27 -2.71 11.67
CA ILE A 89 -0.06 -1.59 12.60
C ILE A 89 -0.24 -2.05 14.05
N ALA A 90 0.65 -1.64 14.95
CA ALA A 90 0.53 -1.96 16.36
C ALA A 90 -0.72 -1.32 16.97
N PRO A 91 -1.38 -1.96 17.94
CA PRO A 91 -2.56 -1.40 18.61
C PRO A 91 -2.33 -0.04 19.27
N GLY A 92 -1.08 0.27 19.66
CA GLY A 92 -0.66 1.53 20.26
C GLY A 92 -0.32 2.63 19.25
N LEU A 93 -0.34 2.34 17.94
CA LEU A 93 0.04 3.24 16.85
C LEU A 93 1.49 3.76 16.92
N ASP A 94 2.35 3.05 17.64
CA ASP A 94 3.74 3.41 17.90
C ASP A 94 4.72 2.79 16.91
N PHE A 95 4.38 1.65 16.31
CA PHE A 95 5.12 1.04 15.21
C PHE A 95 4.20 0.22 14.30
N LEU A 96 4.69 -0.10 13.12
CA LEU A 96 4.10 -1.09 12.22
C LEU A 96 5.17 -2.11 11.82
N VAL A 97 4.72 -3.28 11.36
CA VAL A 97 5.56 -4.33 10.78
C VAL A 97 5.11 -4.55 9.35
N PHE A 98 6.07 -4.73 8.44
CA PHE A 98 5.80 -5.12 7.06
C PHE A 98 6.82 -6.17 6.63
N CYS A 99 6.55 -6.89 5.53
CA CYS A 99 7.44 -7.90 4.99
C CYS A 99 7.85 -7.59 3.54
N GLU A 100 9.10 -7.89 3.22
CA GLU A 100 9.69 -7.75 1.88
C GLU A 100 9.98 -9.14 1.30
N SER A 101 9.87 -9.28 -0.03
CA SER A 101 10.24 -10.48 -0.79
C SER A 101 11.34 -10.11 -1.80
N PRO A 102 12.63 -10.21 -1.42
CA PRO A 102 13.76 -9.83 -2.26
C PRO A 102 14.02 -10.76 -3.44
#